data_AF-A0A2N2NPQ5-F1
#
_entry.id   AF-A0A2N2NPQ5-F1
#
_cell.length_a   1.000
_cell.length_b   1.000
_cell.length_c   1.000
_cell.angle_alpha   90.00
_cell.angle_beta   90.00
_cell.angle_gamma   90.00
#
_symmetry.space_group_name_H-M   'P 1'
#
loop_
_entity.id
_entity.type
_entity.pdbx_description
1 polymer ?
#
loop_
_entity_poly.entity_id
_entity_poly.type
_entity_poly.pdbx_seq_one_letter_code
_entity_poly.pdbx_strand_id
1 'polypeptide(L)' 'MYHGVGFGFGYVLVQVLFFLLIVAWVVASLVAVVGLKKAKLSAIAKALWVMILLGVPVLGVVAYFIIKPSEEE' A
#
# COMPACT_ATOMS: atom_id res chain seq x y z
N MET A 1 -10.54 16.06 -36.91
CA MET A 1 -10.88 16.65 -35.59
C MET A 1 -11.11 15.59 -34.51
N TYR A 2 -10.39 14.45 -34.55
CA TYR A 2 -10.60 13.30 -33.61
C TYR A 2 -9.33 12.85 -32.88
N HIS A 3 -8.15 13.41 -33.17
CA HIS A 3 -6.89 13.01 -32.55
C HIS A 3 -6.79 13.35 -31.04
N GLY A 4 -7.66 14.22 -30.52
CA GLY A 4 -7.65 14.62 -29.10
C GLY A 4 -8.49 13.73 -28.17
N VAL A 5 -9.50 13.01 -28.69
CA VAL A 5 -10.47 12.29 -27.84
C VAL A 5 -9.86 11.01 -27.27
N GLY A 6 -9.15 10.23 -28.10
CA GLY A 6 -8.46 9.01 -27.65
C GLY A 6 -7.30 9.30 -26.69
N PHE A 7 -6.52 10.35 -26.96
CA PHE A 7 -5.42 10.77 -26.09
C PHE A 7 -5.92 11.28 -24.73
N GLY A 8 -6.96 12.11 -24.72
CA GLY A 8 -7.56 12.64 -23.48
C GLY A 8 -8.22 11.55 -22.63
N PHE A 9 -8.95 10.62 -23.25
CA PHE A 9 -9.56 9.50 -22.53
C PHE A 9 -8.51 8.59 -21.88
N GLY A 10 -7.46 8.23 -22.62
CA GLY A 10 -6.36 7.42 -22.07
C GLY A 10 -5.65 8.10 -20.91
N TYR A 11 -5.42 9.41 -21.01
CA TYR A 11 -4.81 10.20 -19.94
C TYR A 11 -5.66 10.22 -18.66
N VAL A 12 -6.96 10.49 -18.78
CA VAL A 12 -7.89 10.47 -17.64
C VAL A 12 -7.97 9.07 -17.02
N LEU A 13 -8.04 8.02 -17.84
CA LEU A 13 -8.07 6.64 -17.35
C LEU A 13 -6.82 6.31 -16.52
N VAL A 14 -5.62 6.66 -17.02
CA VAL A 14 -4.37 6.45 -16.30
C VAL A 14 -4.37 7.21 -14.98
N GLN A 15 -4.81 8.47 -14.96
CA GLN A 15 -4.92 9.24 -13.71
C GLN A 15 -5.87 8.59 -12.70
N VAL A 16 -7.03 8.11 -13.14
CA VAL A 16 -7.99 7.39 -12.27
C VAL A 16 -7.34 6.12 -11.71
N LEU A 17 -6.61 5.36 -12.52
CA LEU A 17 -5.90 4.16 -12.06
C LEU A 17 -4.84 4.49 -11.00
N PHE A 18 -4.02 5.53 -11.22
CA PHE A 18 -3.04 5.97 -10.22
C PHE A 18 -3.70 6.47 -8.94
N PHE A 19 -4.80 7.22 -9.04
CA PHE A 19 -5.57 7.65 -7.88
C PHE A 19 -6.11 6.46 -7.08
N LEU A 20 -6.73 5.49 -7.76
CA LEU A 20 -7.22 4.28 -7.13
C LEU A 20 -6.09 3.45 -6.51
N LEU A 21 -4.92 3.40 -7.14
CA LEU A 21 -3.75 2.71 -6.60
C LEU A 21 -3.26 3.36 -5.29
N ILE A 22 -3.23 4.68 -5.21
CA ILE A 22 -2.88 5.41 -3.98
C ILE A 22 -3.93 5.15 -2.89
N VAL A 23 -5.22 5.25 -3.23
CA VAL A 23 -6.30 4.98 -2.27
C VAL A 23 -6.21 3.54 -1.75
N ALA A 24 -6.02 2.56 -2.64
CA ALA A 24 -5.86 1.16 -2.27
C ALA A 24 -4.65 0.96 -1.36
N TRP A 25 -3.51 1.60 -1.66
CA TRP A 25 -2.32 1.53 -0.82
C TRP A 25 -2.55 2.12 0.57
N VAL A 26 -3.23 3.27 0.69
CA VAL A 26 -3.54 3.89 2.00
C VAL A 26 -4.45 2.99 2.81
N VAL A 27 -5.54 2.48 2.21
CA VAL A 27 -6.48 1.58 2.89
C VAL A 27 -5.76 0.31 3.35
N ALA A 28 -4.98 -0.31 2.47
CA ALA A 28 -4.26 -1.53 2.78
C ALA A 28 -3.16 -1.31 3.85
N SER A 29 -2.50 -0.15 3.84
CA SER A 29 -1.57 0.28 4.91
C SER A 29 -2.27 0.37 6.26
N LEU A 30 -3.44 1.00 6.32
CA LEU A 30 -4.21 1.11 7.57
C LEU A 30 -4.62 -0.27 8.10
N VAL A 31 -5.10 -1.15 7.22
CA VAL A 31 -5.42 -2.54 7.58
C VAL A 31 -4.18 -3.27 8.12
N ALA A 32 -3.04 -3.10 7.46
CA ALA A 32 -1.78 -3.70 7.89
C ALA A 32 -1.32 -3.18 9.27
N VAL A 33 -1.40 -1.87 9.52
CA VAL A 33 -1.06 -1.26 10.81
C VAL A 33 -1.98 -1.78 11.93
N VAL A 34 -3.27 -1.93 11.67
CA VAL A 34 -4.22 -2.53 12.64
C VAL A 34 -3.87 -3.99 12.92
N GLY A 35 -3.42 -4.74 11.91
CA GLY A 35 -2.90 -6.10 12.07
C GLY A 35 -1.63 -6.14 12.93
N LEU A 36 -0.67 -5.26 12.65
CA LEU A 36 0.58 -5.10 13.40
C LEU A 36 0.36 -4.80 14.88
N LYS A 37 -0.69 -4.01 15.20
CA LYS A 37 -1.05 -3.76 16.60
C LYS A 37 -1.32 -5.07 17.35
N LYS A 38 -1.94 -6.05 16.69
CA LYS A 38 -2.29 -7.37 17.25
C LYS A 38 -1.17 -8.40 17.15
N ALA A 39 -0.19 -8.20 16.26
CA ALA A 39 0.93 -9.12 16.10
C ALA A 39 1.81 -9.18 17.36
N LYS A 40 2.26 -10.38 17.73
CA LYS A 40 3.32 -10.61 18.73
C LYS A 40 4.64 -10.21 18.07
N LEU A 41 5.07 -8.98 18.29
CA LEU A 41 6.32 -8.41 17.78
C LEU A 41 6.82 -7.40 18.81
N SER A 42 8.13 -7.30 18.98
CA SER A 42 8.79 -6.25 19.72
C SER A 42 8.42 -4.85 19.19
N ALA A 43 8.50 -3.85 20.06
CA ALA A 43 8.16 -2.47 19.71
C ALA A 43 8.98 -1.93 18.53
N ILE A 44 10.27 -2.28 18.47
CA ILE A 44 11.18 -1.88 17.39
C ILE A 44 10.77 -2.54 16.07
N ALA A 45 10.49 -3.86 16.08
CA ALA A 45 10.03 -4.56 14.88
C ALA A 45 8.71 -3.96 14.35
N LYS A 46 7.77 -3.60 15.22
CA LYS A 46 6.53 -2.91 14.82
C LYS A 46 6.82 -1.56 14.18
N ALA A 47 7.73 -0.76 14.76
CA ALA A 47 8.10 0.55 14.22
C ALA A 47 8.76 0.43 12.82
N LEU A 48 9.64 -0.55 12.63
CA LEU A 48 10.24 -0.84 11.31
C LEU A 48 9.18 -1.18 10.28
N TRP A 49 8.21 -2.03 10.63
CA TRP A 49 7.11 -2.37 9.74
C TRP A 49 6.24 -1.16 9.39
N VAL A 50 5.92 -0.30 10.35
CA VAL A 50 5.19 0.95 10.07
C VAL A 50 5.97 1.84 9.09
N MET A 51 7.29 1.98 9.28
CA MET A 51 8.13 2.72 8.34
C MET A 51 8.15 2.10 6.94
N ILE A 52 8.16 0.77 6.82
CA ILE A 52 8.11 0.08 5.51
C ILE A 52 6.75 0.29 4.84
N LEU A 53 5.65 0.11 5.57
CA LEU A 53 4.29 0.27 5.07
C LEU A 53 4.03 1.67 4.49
N LEU A 54 4.57 2.70 5.17
CA LEU A 54 4.40 4.11 4.80
C LEU A 54 5.49 4.61 3.83
N GLY A 55 6.71 4.11 3.96
CA GLY A 55 7.88 4.58 3.21
C GLY A 55 8.07 3.89 1.86
N VAL A 56 7.48 2.70 1.65
CA VAL A 56 7.57 1.96 0.39
C VAL A 56 6.15 1.70 -0.14
N PRO A 57 5.61 2.62 -0.97
CA PRO A 57 4.25 2.50 -1.48
C PRO A 57 4.02 1.20 -2.23
N VAL A 58 2.82 0.62 -2.06
CA VAL A 58 2.38 -0.65 -2.62
C VAL A 58 3.21 -1.84 -2.13
N LEU A 59 4.52 -1.89 -2.39
CA LEU A 59 5.41 -3.02 -2.08
C LEU A 59 5.52 -3.28 -0.58
N GLY A 60 5.62 -2.26 0.27
CA GLY A 60 5.72 -2.45 1.71
C GLY A 60 4.48 -3.14 2.30
N VAL A 61 3.31 -2.76 1.80
CA VAL A 61 2.03 -3.37 2.19
C VAL A 61 1.88 -4.78 1.63
N VAL A 62 2.25 -5.00 0.38
CA VAL A 62 2.25 -6.35 -0.22
C VAL A 62 3.18 -7.28 0.57
N ALA A 63 4.38 -6.83 0.91
CA ALA A 63 5.34 -7.60 1.71
C ALA A 63 4.75 -7.97 3.09
N TYR A 64 4.04 -7.06 3.74
CA TYR A 64 3.36 -7.33 5.01
C TYR A 64 2.33 -8.46 4.89
N PHE A 65 1.50 -8.46 3.83
CA PHE A 65 0.48 -9.50 3.66
C PHE A 65 1.05 -10.86 3.21
N ILE A 66 2.22 -10.87 2.58
CA ILE A 66 2.95 -12.10 2.23
C ILE A 66 3.63 -12.69 3.47
N ILE A 67 4.43 -11.88 4.16
CA ILE A 67 5.27 -12.34 5.28
C ILE A 67 4.44 -12.57 6.53
N LYS A 68 3.38 -11.77 6.76
CA LYS A 68 2.53 -11.79 7.96
C LYS A 68 3.37 -11.82 9.24
N PRO A 69 4.09 -10.72 9.55
CA PRO A 69 5.16 -10.75 10.54
C PRO A 69 4.64 -11.11 11.94
N SER A 70 5.28 -12.11 12.53
CA SER A 70 5.15 -12.55 13.91
C SER A 70 6.51 -12.97 14.44
N GLU A 71 6.79 -12.72 15.71
CA GLU A 71 7.87 -13.39 16.42
C GLU A 71 7.45 -14.84 16.63
N GLU A 72 8.22 -15.78 16.08
CA GLU A 72 8.14 -17.19 16.47
C GLU A 72 8.67 -17.30 17.91
N GLU A 73 7.92 -18.00 18.77
CA GLU A 73 8.37 -18.36 20.12
C GLU A 73 9.56 -19.33 20.06
#